data_AF-A0A522LXE5-F1
#
_entry.id   AF-A0A522LXE5-F1
#
_cell.length_a   1.000
_cell.length_b   1.000
_cell.length_c   1.000
_cell.angle_alpha   90.00
_cell.angle_beta   90.00
_cell.angle_gamma   90.00
#
_symmetry.space_group_name_H-M   'P 1'
#
loop_
_entity.id
_entity.type
_entity.pdbx_description
1 polymer ?
#
loop_
_entity_poly.entity_id
_entity_poly.type
_entity_poly.pdbx_seq_one_letter_code
_entity_poly.pdbx_strand_id
1 'polypeptide(L)'
;MGTASRDDGWSVIVPTRAGWTNLQRSLPAIAAALGGAGEILVVADNVRLDPEAGRSLPFRAVAHGGERGFATACNAGAREARGRRLLFVNDDVEVEPTTVAALEHVLDDPGVAAVGPNVWSETLGRSESGSRLEWRRGVFDARQDALPESGVWDVPFLTGAAIAVRRDEFLRIGGFDERLAPYYWEDADLCLRLRAGRRIVAVGDAIVRHRHGATIGMEDPRARRIVYERNRLLVTWRHAGGLRVAAHLAWLPARLGASCLRDRVVVRAWLEALRRRGRHPDARS
;
A
#
# COMPACT_ATOMS: atom_id res chain seq x y z
N MET A 1 16.06 21.88 -24.94
CA MET A 1 15.32 20.68 -24.47
C MET A 1 16.34 19.74 -23.85
N GLY A 2 16.51 19.82 -22.53
CA GLY A 2 17.39 18.90 -21.81
C GLY A 2 16.78 17.50 -21.86
N THR A 3 17.56 16.53 -22.32
CA THR A 3 17.23 15.11 -22.15
C THR A 3 17.10 14.88 -20.64
N ALA A 4 15.88 14.67 -20.14
CA ALA A 4 15.68 14.21 -18.78
C ALA A 4 16.61 13.01 -18.57
N SER A 5 17.50 13.10 -17.58
CA SER A 5 18.39 12.01 -17.26
C SER A 5 17.52 10.77 -16.99
N ARG A 6 17.92 9.60 -17.48
CA ARG A 6 17.17 8.35 -17.26
C ARG A 6 16.96 8.03 -15.76
N ASP A 7 17.65 8.73 -14.87
CA ASP A 7 17.61 8.53 -13.44
C ASP A 7 16.49 9.31 -12.73
N ASP A 8 15.98 10.43 -13.26
CA ASP A 8 14.96 11.27 -12.57
C ASP A 8 13.50 10.83 -12.80
N GLY A 9 13.27 9.71 -13.48
CA GLY A 9 11.92 9.28 -13.91
C GLY A 9 11.10 8.54 -12.85
N TRP A 10 9.84 8.25 -13.22
CA TRP A 10 8.92 7.42 -12.45
C TRP A 10 9.02 5.93 -12.85
N SER A 11 8.94 5.05 -11.85
CA SER A 11 8.56 3.66 -12.03
C SER A 11 7.20 3.41 -11.38
N VAL A 12 6.17 3.17 -12.19
CA VAL A 12 4.85 2.82 -11.70
C VAL A 12 4.75 1.31 -11.55
N ILE A 13 4.41 0.84 -10.36
CA ILE A 13 4.37 -0.58 -10.00
C ILE A 13 2.91 -0.97 -9.80
N VAL A 14 2.44 -1.90 -10.64
CA VAL A 14 1.05 -2.35 -10.68
C VAL A 14 1.00 -3.84 -10.31
N PRO A 15 0.81 -4.19 -9.01
CA PRO A 15 0.55 -5.56 -8.63
C PRO A 15 -0.84 -5.97 -9.15
N THR A 16 -0.96 -7.18 -9.70
CA THR A 16 -2.23 -7.64 -10.26
C THR A 16 -2.57 -9.07 -9.86
N ARG A 17 -3.86 -9.28 -9.55
CA ARG A 17 -4.47 -10.61 -9.34
C ARG A 17 -5.59 -10.90 -10.34
N ALA A 18 -6.27 -9.87 -10.80
CA ALA A 18 -7.33 -9.99 -11.81
C ALA A 18 -6.78 -10.03 -13.24
N GLY A 19 -5.49 -9.69 -13.42
CA GLY A 19 -4.85 -9.64 -14.72
C GLY A 19 -5.55 -8.66 -15.67
N TRP A 20 -5.79 -9.09 -16.89
CA TRP A 20 -6.33 -8.25 -17.97
C TRP A 20 -7.71 -7.65 -17.69
N THR A 21 -8.51 -8.25 -16.80
CA THR A 21 -9.81 -7.69 -16.41
C THR A 21 -9.69 -6.25 -15.89
N ASN A 22 -8.65 -5.95 -15.11
CA ASN A 22 -8.42 -4.61 -14.60
C ASN A 22 -7.37 -3.85 -15.43
N LEU A 23 -6.30 -4.53 -15.87
CA LEU A 23 -5.18 -3.91 -16.58
C LEU A 23 -5.55 -3.27 -17.92
N GLN A 24 -6.59 -3.75 -18.61
CA GLN A 24 -7.06 -3.16 -19.87
C GLN A 24 -7.45 -1.69 -19.72
N ARG A 25 -7.81 -1.26 -18.51
CA ARG A 25 -8.23 0.12 -18.21
C ARG A 25 -7.17 0.91 -17.46
N SER A 26 -6.53 0.31 -16.47
CA SER A 26 -5.56 1.02 -15.65
C SER A 26 -4.28 1.37 -16.42
N LEU A 27 -3.77 0.46 -17.27
CA LEU A 27 -2.51 0.69 -17.99
C LEU A 27 -2.57 1.88 -18.97
N PRO A 28 -3.60 2.05 -19.82
CA PRO A 28 -3.73 3.25 -20.65
C PRO A 28 -3.76 4.54 -19.83
N ALA A 29 -4.50 4.56 -18.71
CA ALA A 29 -4.61 5.73 -17.85
C ALA A 29 -3.26 6.10 -17.20
N ILE A 30 -2.53 5.09 -16.69
CA ILE A 30 -1.18 5.27 -16.15
C ILE A 30 -0.22 5.77 -17.24
N ALA A 31 -0.24 5.17 -18.44
CA ALA A 31 0.64 5.57 -19.54
C ALA A 31 0.38 7.02 -19.98
N ALA A 32 -0.89 7.44 -20.04
CA ALA A 32 -1.28 8.81 -20.33
C ALA A 32 -0.80 9.78 -19.25
N ALA A 33 -0.98 9.45 -17.97
CA ALA A 33 -0.55 10.27 -16.84
C ALA A 33 0.99 10.41 -16.74
N LEU A 34 1.74 9.40 -17.20
CA LEU A 34 3.20 9.48 -17.29
C LEU A 34 3.70 10.35 -18.46
N GLY A 35 2.89 10.58 -19.50
CA GLY A 35 3.29 11.39 -20.66
C GLY A 35 4.57 10.93 -21.35
N GLY A 36 4.92 9.65 -21.25
CA GLY A 36 6.18 9.07 -21.77
C GLY A 36 7.42 9.24 -20.86
N ALA A 37 7.27 9.85 -19.69
CA ALA A 37 8.36 10.13 -18.72
C ALA A 37 8.41 9.08 -17.59
N GLY A 38 8.58 7.80 -17.92
CA GLY A 38 8.72 6.74 -16.93
C GLY A 38 8.59 5.33 -17.49
N GLU A 39 8.50 4.35 -16.60
CA GLU A 39 8.20 2.96 -16.93
C GLU A 39 7.02 2.43 -16.09
N ILE A 40 6.34 1.42 -16.62
CA ILE A 40 5.26 0.70 -15.93
C ILE A 40 5.69 -0.75 -15.74
N LEU A 41 5.74 -1.20 -14.49
CA LEU A 41 6.04 -2.58 -14.12
C LEU A 41 4.77 -3.27 -13.64
N VAL A 42 4.32 -4.29 -14.37
CA VAL A 42 3.17 -5.10 -13.97
C VAL A 42 3.67 -6.35 -13.25
N VAL A 43 3.26 -6.52 -11.99
CA VAL A 43 3.70 -7.64 -11.16
C VAL A 43 2.54 -8.62 -10.98
N ALA A 44 2.59 -9.74 -11.70
CA ALA A 44 1.54 -10.74 -11.65
C ALA A 44 1.64 -11.58 -10.35
N ASP A 45 0.64 -11.47 -9.46
CA ASP A 45 0.56 -12.25 -8.23
C ASP A 45 -0.41 -13.41 -8.40
N ASN A 46 0.14 -14.60 -8.72
CA ASN A 46 -0.64 -15.82 -8.93
C ASN A 46 -1.69 -15.73 -10.05
N VAL A 47 -1.45 -14.90 -11.04
CA VAL A 47 -2.22 -14.84 -12.28
C VAL A 47 -1.26 -14.96 -13.45
N ARG A 48 -1.68 -15.66 -14.52
CA ARG A 48 -0.93 -15.68 -15.77
C ARG A 48 -1.44 -14.56 -16.66
N LEU A 49 -0.54 -13.69 -17.09
CA LEU A 49 -0.84 -12.67 -18.08
C LEU A 49 -0.62 -13.25 -19.47
N ASP A 50 -1.61 -13.12 -20.34
CA ASP A 50 -1.46 -13.35 -21.78
C ASP A 50 -0.70 -12.16 -22.39
N PRO A 51 0.53 -12.33 -22.91
CA PRO A 51 1.29 -11.22 -23.48
C PRO A 51 0.62 -10.58 -24.70
N GLU A 52 -0.15 -11.33 -25.48
CA GLU A 52 -0.79 -10.80 -26.69
C GLU A 52 -1.88 -9.76 -26.37
N ALA A 53 -2.64 -9.99 -25.29
CA ALA A 53 -3.66 -9.05 -24.82
C ALA A 53 -3.09 -7.67 -24.40
N GLY A 54 -1.79 -7.60 -24.13
CA GLY A 54 -1.08 -6.38 -23.72
C GLY A 54 -0.15 -5.78 -24.75
N ARG A 55 -0.04 -6.37 -25.94
CA ARG A 55 1.07 -6.11 -26.86
C ARG A 55 1.21 -4.65 -27.32
N SER A 56 0.13 -3.89 -27.29
CA SER A 56 0.11 -2.46 -27.65
C SER A 56 0.38 -1.50 -26.48
N LEU A 57 0.49 -2.01 -25.25
CA LEU A 57 0.62 -1.20 -24.04
C LEU A 57 2.09 -1.15 -23.57
N PRO A 58 2.57 0.01 -23.11
CA PRO A 58 3.95 0.18 -22.68
C PRO A 58 4.15 -0.33 -21.24
N PHE A 59 4.32 -1.64 -21.05
CA PHE A 59 4.59 -2.23 -19.73
C PHE A 59 5.72 -3.27 -19.77
N ARG A 60 6.33 -3.49 -18.60
CA ARG A 60 7.28 -4.57 -18.34
C ARG A 60 6.69 -5.54 -17.32
N ALA A 61 6.56 -6.81 -17.69
CA ALA A 61 6.13 -7.84 -16.75
C ALA A 61 7.27 -8.15 -15.77
N VAL A 62 6.94 -8.26 -14.48
CA VAL A 62 7.84 -8.68 -13.42
C VAL A 62 7.26 -9.92 -12.74
N ALA A 63 8.05 -10.98 -12.67
CA ALA A 63 7.73 -12.14 -11.86
C ALA A 63 8.22 -11.91 -10.43
N HIS A 64 7.50 -12.45 -9.46
CA HIS A 64 7.97 -12.48 -8.08
C HIS A 64 7.92 -13.91 -7.53
N GLY A 65 8.95 -14.25 -6.76
CA GLY A 65 8.97 -15.44 -5.93
C GLY A 65 8.67 -15.04 -4.49
N GLY A 66 7.96 -15.90 -3.74
CA GLY A 66 7.67 -15.66 -2.33
C GLY A 66 6.22 -15.97 -1.95
N GLU A 67 5.83 -15.51 -0.76
CA GLU A 67 4.44 -15.59 -0.30
C GLU A 67 3.57 -14.62 -1.12
N ARG A 68 2.41 -15.09 -1.58
CA ARG A 68 1.48 -14.28 -2.37
C ARG A 68 0.96 -13.10 -1.57
N GLY A 69 0.82 -11.95 -2.22
CA GLY A 69 0.28 -10.75 -1.60
C GLY A 69 0.77 -9.44 -2.18
N PHE A 70 0.08 -8.36 -1.84
CA PHE A 70 0.39 -7.00 -2.28
C PHE A 70 1.83 -6.60 -1.94
N ALA A 71 2.24 -6.78 -0.68
CA ALA A 71 3.57 -6.40 -0.21
C ALA A 71 4.70 -7.06 -1.02
N THR A 72 4.64 -8.39 -1.21
CA THR A 72 5.65 -9.15 -1.94
C THR A 72 5.72 -8.73 -3.41
N ALA A 73 4.56 -8.55 -4.06
CA ALA A 73 4.47 -8.12 -5.44
C ALA A 73 5.04 -6.70 -5.63
N CYS A 74 4.63 -5.76 -4.78
CA CYS A 74 5.15 -4.39 -4.78
C CYS A 74 6.67 -4.35 -4.57
N ASN A 75 7.18 -5.12 -3.61
CA ASN A 75 8.62 -5.20 -3.34
C ASN A 75 9.40 -5.75 -4.56
N ALA A 76 8.85 -6.74 -5.26
CA ALA A 76 9.47 -7.26 -6.48
C ALA A 76 9.52 -6.22 -7.60
N GLY A 77 8.42 -5.51 -7.84
CA GLY A 77 8.40 -4.39 -8.78
C GLY A 77 9.41 -3.30 -8.39
N ALA A 78 9.49 -2.95 -7.11
CA ALA A 78 10.41 -1.91 -6.61
C ALA A 78 11.90 -2.27 -6.77
N ARG A 79 12.23 -3.56 -6.64
CA ARG A 79 13.60 -4.04 -6.89
C ARG A 79 14.00 -3.92 -8.36
N GLU A 80 13.07 -4.19 -9.27
CA GLU A 80 13.28 -4.10 -10.73
C GLU A 80 13.15 -2.68 -11.29
N ALA A 81 12.52 -1.77 -10.54
CA ALA A 81 12.31 -0.38 -10.91
C ALA A 81 13.64 0.38 -11.10
N ARG A 82 13.67 1.26 -12.09
CA ARG A 82 14.81 2.09 -12.48
C ARG A 82 14.62 3.57 -12.14
N GLY A 83 13.39 4.03 -12.00
CA GLY A 83 13.06 5.41 -11.68
C GLY A 83 13.43 5.81 -10.26
N ARG A 84 13.82 7.08 -10.06
CA ARG A 84 14.06 7.67 -8.74
C ARG A 84 12.82 7.72 -7.86
N ARG A 85 11.64 7.80 -8.47
CA ARG A 85 10.35 7.83 -7.76
C ARG A 85 9.57 6.56 -8.09
N LEU A 86 9.03 5.94 -7.05
CA LEU A 86 8.13 4.81 -7.17
C LEU A 86 6.70 5.30 -6.97
N LEU A 87 5.79 4.85 -7.81
CA LEU A 87 4.35 4.99 -7.61
C LEU A 87 3.72 3.61 -7.62
N PHE A 88 3.26 3.12 -6.47
CA PHE A 88 2.48 1.89 -6.38
C PHE A 88 1.03 2.23 -6.69
N VAL A 89 0.38 1.46 -7.58
CA VAL A 89 -1.01 1.67 -7.99
C VAL A 89 -1.70 0.31 -8.11
N ASN A 90 -2.87 0.13 -7.50
CA ASN A 90 -3.65 -1.10 -7.70
C ASN A 90 -4.06 -1.29 -9.17
N ASP A 91 -4.26 -2.54 -9.59
CA ASP A 91 -4.65 -2.84 -10.96
C ASP A 91 -6.04 -2.32 -11.37
N ASP A 92 -6.93 -2.06 -10.40
CA ASP A 92 -8.30 -1.52 -10.57
C ASP A 92 -8.42 0.00 -10.39
N VAL A 93 -7.27 0.70 -10.43
CA VAL A 93 -7.20 2.16 -10.32
C VAL A 93 -6.91 2.81 -11.68
N GLU A 94 -7.68 3.85 -12.01
CA GLU A 94 -7.46 4.71 -13.18
C GLU A 94 -6.85 6.04 -12.74
N VAL A 95 -5.66 6.34 -13.22
CA VAL A 95 -4.90 7.55 -12.85
C VAL A 95 -5.28 8.70 -13.77
N GLU A 96 -5.68 9.85 -13.21
CA GLU A 96 -5.95 11.06 -14.01
C GLU A 96 -4.66 11.67 -14.59
N PRO A 97 -4.73 12.34 -15.75
CA PRO A 97 -3.54 12.82 -16.46
C PRO A 97 -2.61 13.74 -15.65
N THR A 98 -3.16 14.58 -14.76
CA THR A 98 -2.38 15.56 -13.97
C THR A 98 -1.83 14.97 -12.66
N THR A 99 -2.24 13.77 -12.29
CA THR A 99 -2.00 13.21 -10.96
C THR A 99 -0.52 12.97 -10.70
N VAL A 100 0.20 12.36 -11.64
CA VAL A 100 1.63 12.05 -11.44
C VAL A 100 2.45 13.32 -11.24
N ALA A 101 2.20 14.36 -12.04
CA ALA A 101 2.87 15.65 -11.92
C ALA A 101 2.57 16.36 -10.58
N ALA A 102 1.32 16.29 -10.11
CA ALA A 102 0.93 16.86 -8.82
C ALA A 102 1.60 16.13 -7.65
N LEU A 103 1.71 14.79 -7.71
CA LEU A 103 2.43 14.01 -6.72
C LEU A 103 3.94 14.31 -6.75
N GLU A 104 4.54 14.45 -7.93
CA GLU A 104 5.95 14.81 -8.09
C GLU A 104 6.28 16.13 -7.40
N HIS A 105 5.48 17.17 -7.66
CA HIS A 105 5.68 18.49 -7.08
C HIS A 105 5.75 18.47 -5.54
N VAL A 106 4.90 17.65 -4.90
CA VAL A 106 4.87 17.51 -3.45
C VAL A 106 5.98 16.59 -2.92
N LEU A 107 6.31 15.52 -3.66
CA LEU A 107 7.36 14.57 -3.26
C LEU A 107 8.77 15.17 -3.41
N ASP A 108 8.94 16.24 -4.17
CA ASP A 108 10.22 16.94 -4.27
C ASP A 108 10.58 17.73 -3.00
N ASP A 109 9.63 17.98 -2.11
CA ASP A 109 9.91 18.50 -0.77
C ASP A 109 10.64 17.43 0.07
N PRO A 110 11.89 17.66 0.55
CA PRO A 110 12.61 16.72 1.39
C PRO A 110 11.93 16.49 2.76
N GLY A 111 11.05 17.40 3.18
CA GLY A 111 10.20 17.28 4.37
C GLY A 111 9.00 16.34 4.19
N VAL A 112 8.74 15.83 2.98
CA VAL A 112 7.69 14.85 2.68
C VAL A 112 8.32 13.48 2.44
N ALA A 113 7.91 12.46 3.19
CA ALA A 113 8.44 11.09 3.07
C ALA A 113 7.66 10.23 2.07
N ALA A 114 6.36 10.47 1.94
CA ALA A 114 5.51 9.80 0.96
C ALA A 114 4.31 10.70 0.62
N VAL A 115 3.83 10.57 -0.60
CA VAL A 115 2.66 11.31 -1.09
C VAL A 115 1.65 10.35 -1.72
N GLY A 116 0.36 10.60 -1.57
CA GLY A 116 -0.69 9.85 -2.26
C GLY A 116 -1.73 10.78 -2.87
N PRO A 117 -2.42 10.33 -3.93
CA PRO A 117 -3.50 11.07 -4.54
C PRO A 117 -4.78 10.98 -3.69
N ASN A 118 -5.76 11.79 -4.03
CA ASN A 118 -7.15 11.58 -3.68
C ASN A 118 -7.72 10.41 -4.47
N VAL A 119 -7.76 9.25 -3.82
CA VAL A 119 -8.44 8.04 -4.28
C VAL A 119 -9.95 8.24 -4.16
N TRP A 120 -10.58 8.50 -5.30
CA TRP A 120 -12.02 8.66 -5.42
C TRP A 120 -12.69 7.31 -5.69
N SER A 121 -13.52 6.86 -4.75
CA SER A 121 -14.27 5.61 -4.87
C SER A 121 -15.51 5.84 -5.73
N GLU A 122 -15.55 5.23 -6.91
CA GLU A 122 -16.75 5.26 -7.76
C GLU A 122 -17.92 4.52 -7.08
N THR A 123 -17.63 3.53 -6.24
CA THR A 123 -18.64 2.74 -5.52
C THR A 123 -19.23 3.50 -4.33
N LEU A 124 -18.40 4.22 -3.57
CA LEU A 124 -18.88 4.96 -2.38
C LEU A 124 -19.28 6.40 -2.68
N GLY A 125 -18.94 6.93 -3.86
CA GLY A 125 -19.19 8.32 -4.24
C GLY A 125 -18.45 9.33 -3.36
N ARG A 126 -17.27 8.95 -2.85
CA ARG A 126 -16.44 9.81 -1.97
C ARG A 126 -14.97 9.40 -2.01
N SER A 127 -14.12 10.29 -1.49
CA SER A 127 -12.70 10.00 -1.23
C SER A 127 -12.49 8.90 -0.18
N GLU A 128 -11.40 8.15 -0.34
CA GLU A 128 -10.90 7.12 0.59
C GLU A 128 -9.49 7.45 1.13
N SER A 129 -9.02 8.68 0.88
CA SER A 129 -7.63 9.10 1.15
C SER A 129 -7.44 9.91 2.43
N GLY A 130 -8.53 10.32 3.06
CA GLY A 130 -8.46 10.79 4.44
C GLY A 130 -8.14 9.61 5.35
N SER A 131 -7.32 9.80 6.37
CA SER A 131 -7.00 8.70 7.27
C SER A 131 -6.79 9.13 8.72
N ARG A 132 -7.05 8.20 9.64
CA ARG A 132 -6.86 8.37 11.08
C ARG A 132 -6.18 7.13 11.65
N LEU A 133 -5.18 7.36 12.51
CA LEU A 133 -4.50 6.29 13.23
C LEU A 133 -4.51 6.61 14.73
N GLU A 134 -5.28 5.84 15.48
CA GLU A 134 -5.52 6.09 16.89
C GLU A 134 -5.04 4.93 17.75
N TRP A 135 -4.65 5.19 18.99
CA TRP A 135 -4.37 4.13 19.96
C TRP A 135 -5.61 3.88 20.82
N ARG A 136 -6.23 2.70 20.69
CA ARG A 136 -7.45 2.36 21.42
C ARG A 136 -7.38 0.94 21.96
N ARG A 137 -7.67 0.78 23.25
CA ARG A 137 -7.76 -0.53 23.93
C ARG A 137 -6.55 -1.44 23.64
N GLY A 138 -5.36 -0.86 23.77
CA GLY A 138 -4.08 -1.56 23.66
C GLY A 138 -3.59 -1.85 22.24
N VAL A 139 -4.19 -1.31 21.19
CA VAL A 139 -3.76 -1.53 19.80
C VAL A 139 -3.95 -0.27 18.96
N PHE A 140 -3.31 -0.21 17.78
CA PHE A 140 -3.65 0.81 16.78
C PHE A 140 -5.02 0.55 16.16
N ASP A 141 -5.73 1.61 15.81
CA ASP A 141 -6.99 1.60 15.04
C ASP A 141 -6.78 2.50 13.82
N ALA A 142 -6.72 1.90 12.63
CA ALA A 142 -6.56 2.60 11.37
C ALA A 142 -7.93 2.73 10.69
N ARG A 143 -8.30 3.94 10.30
CA ARG A 143 -9.57 4.25 9.62
C ARG A 143 -9.32 5.12 8.40
N GLN A 144 -10.10 4.89 7.36
CA GLN A 144 -10.19 5.76 6.19
C GLN A 144 -11.41 6.68 6.33
N ASP A 145 -11.20 7.93 5.94
CA ASP A 145 -12.16 9.01 5.88
C ASP A 145 -12.09 9.67 4.50
N ALA A 146 -12.98 10.62 4.23
CA ALA A 146 -12.91 11.41 3.02
C ALA A 146 -11.82 12.49 3.14
N LEU A 147 -10.97 12.60 2.12
CA LEU A 147 -10.12 13.76 1.91
C LEU A 147 -10.92 14.86 1.21
N PRO A 148 -10.71 16.14 1.52
CA PRO A 148 -11.19 17.24 0.69
C PRO A 148 -10.69 17.13 -0.76
N GLU A 149 -11.47 17.62 -1.71
CA GLU A 149 -11.16 17.54 -3.15
C GLU A 149 -10.00 18.44 -3.60
N SER A 150 -9.50 19.31 -2.72
CA SER A 150 -8.37 20.20 -3.03
C SER A 150 -7.40 20.38 -1.88
N GLY A 151 -6.18 20.82 -2.22
CA GLY A 151 -5.13 21.14 -1.28
C GLY A 151 -4.26 19.95 -0.88
N VAL A 152 -3.32 20.23 0.03
CA VAL A 152 -2.28 19.30 0.46
C VAL A 152 -2.44 19.05 1.96
N TRP A 153 -2.62 17.79 2.35
CA TRP A 153 -3.03 17.41 3.71
C TRP A 153 -2.06 16.43 4.34
N ASP A 154 -1.60 16.74 5.55
CA ASP A 154 -0.85 15.79 6.36
C ASP A 154 -1.79 14.70 6.88
N VAL A 155 -1.46 13.44 6.60
CA VAL A 155 -2.26 12.27 7.00
C VAL A 155 -1.41 11.25 7.75
N PRO A 156 -1.98 10.46 8.68
CA PRO A 156 -1.21 9.47 9.42
C PRO A 156 -0.67 8.35 8.52
N PHE A 157 -1.40 7.98 7.47
CA PHE A 157 -0.99 7.01 6.45
C PHE A 157 -1.75 7.22 5.13
N LEU A 158 -1.24 6.66 4.04
CA LEU A 158 -1.88 6.66 2.72
C LEU A 158 -2.56 5.31 2.47
N THR A 159 -3.57 5.29 1.61
CA THR A 159 -4.18 4.03 1.16
C THR A 159 -3.26 3.30 0.18
N GLY A 160 -3.16 1.97 0.32
CA GLY A 160 -2.41 1.12 -0.61
C GLY A 160 -2.86 1.19 -2.07
N ALA A 161 -4.03 1.78 -2.36
CA ALA A 161 -4.52 1.97 -3.73
C ALA A 161 -3.60 2.84 -4.59
N ALA A 162 -2.95 3.85 -3.99
CA ALA A 162 -1.93 4.66 -4.66
C ALA A 162 -0.97 5.32 -3.65
N ILE A 163 0.33 4.98 -3.73
CA ILE A 163 1.38 5.55 -2.86
C ILE A 163 2.62 5.87 -3.69
N ALA A 164 3.08 7.12 -3.60
CA ALA A 164 4.33 7.57 -4.18
C ALA A 164 5.42 7.82 -3.12
N VAL A 165 6.64 7.39 -3.41
CA VAL A 165 7.79 7.46 -2.51
C VAL A 165 9.09 7.52 -3.32
N ARG A 166 10.16 8.08 -2.73
CA ARG A 166 11.51 8.00 -3.32
C ARG A 166 12.05 6.57 -3.22
N ARG A 167 12.59 6.05 -4.33
CA ARG A 167 13.01 4.65 -4.47
C ARG A 167 14.09 4.27 -3.46
N ASP A 168 15.10 5.11 -3.30
CA ASP A 168 16.20 4.90 -2.37
C ASP A 168 15.70 4.78 -0.92
N GLU A 169 14.76 5.65 -0.52
CA GLU A 169 14.15 5.59 0.81
C GLU A 169 13.31 4.35 1.02
N PHE A 170 12.51 3.96 0.03
CA PHE A 170 11.71 2.74 0.08
C PHE A 170 12.60 1.50 0.24
N LEU A 171 13.66 1.39 -0.57
CA LEU A 171 14.61 0.28 -0.48
C LEU A 171 15.38 0.29 0.84
N ARG A 172 15.81 1.47 1.32
CA ARG A 172 16.56 1.63 2.57
C ARG A 172 15.79 1.12 3.79
N ILE A 173 14.47 1.27 3.82
CA ILE A 173 13.63 0.77 4.93
C ILE A 173 13.18 -0.68 4.73
N GLY A 174 13.65 -1.36 3.68
CA GLY A 174 13.31 -2.75 3.35
C GLY A 174 11.97 -2.92 2.62
N GLY A 175 11.38 -1.85 2.07
CA GLY A 175 10.12 -1.90 1.34
C GLY A 175 8.90 -2.18 2.23
N PHE A 176 7.85 -2.79 1.67
CA PHE A 176 6.69 -3.28 2.43
C PHE A 176 7.07 -4.48 3.31
N ASP A 177 6.40 -4.63 4.46
CA ASP A 177 6.61 -5.77 5.35
C ASP A 177 5.84 -7.01 4.83
N GLU A 178 6.56 -7.94 4.21
CA GLU A 178 5.99 -9.16 3.62
C GLU A 178 5.32 -10.09 4.65
N ARG A 179 5.58 -9.91 5.96
CA ARG A 179 4.86 -10.65 7.01
C ARG A 179 3.37 -10.31 7.03
N LEU A 180 2.99 -9.15 6.49
CA LEU A 180 1.60 -8.70 6.38
C LEU A 180 0.86 -9.34 5.19
N ALA A 181 1.53 -10.15 4.37
CA ALA A 181 0.88 -10.88 3.29
C ALA A 181 -0.37 -11.66 3.76
N PRO A 182 -1.47 -11.70 3.00
CA PRO A 182 -1.55 -11.23 1.61
C PRO A 182 -1.92 -9.75 1.43
N TYR A 183 -2.48 -9.07 2.44
CA TYR A 183 -3.03 -7.71 2.34
C TYR A 183 -3.35 -7.13 3.74
N TYR A 184 -3.72 -5.84 3.80
CA TYR A 184 -4.04 -5.03 4.97
C TYR A 184 -2.88 -4.65 5.88
N TRP A 185 -2.89 -3.37 6.27
CA TRP A 185 -1.94 -2.71 7.16
C TRP A 185 -0.54 -2.51 6.60
N GLU A 186 -0.19 -3.08 5.44
CA GLU A 186 1.11 -2.83 4.81
C GLU A 186 1.35 -1.36 4.44
N ASP A 187 0.29 -0.65 4.06
CA ASP A 187 0.29 0.78 3.75
C ASP A 187 0.51 1.64 5.00
N ALA A 188 -0.26 1.38 6.07
CA ALA A 188 -0.09 2.05 7.35
C ALA A 188 1.29 1.79 7.97
N ASP A 189 1.77 0.54 7.93
CA ASP A 189 3.11 0.18 8.40
C ASP A 189 4.20 0.89 7.59
N LEU A 190 4.10 0.91 6.26
CA LEU A 190 5.04 1.61 5.39
C LEU A 190 5.11 3.10 5.74
N CYS A 191 3.96 3.79 5.84
CA CYS A 191 3.90 5.21 6.17
C CYS A 191 4.49 5.51 7.54
N LEU A 192 4.23 4.67 8.56
CA LEU A 192 4.82 4.82 9.88
C LEU A 192 6.35 4.71 9.86
N ARG A 193 6.89 3.80 9.04
CA ARG A 193 8.35 3.62 8.89
C ARG A 193 9.02 4.71 8.07
N LEU A 194 8.38 5.17 7.01
CA LEU A 194 8.90 6.25 6.16
C LEU A 194 8.93 7.59 6.90
N ARG A 195 7.95 7.80 7.80
CA ARG A 195 7.74 9.06 8.52
C ARG A 195 9.06 9.62 9.06
N ALA A 196 9.75 8.93 9.97
CA ALA A 196 11.09 9.32 10.45
C ALA A 196 11.29 10.85 10.71
N GLY A 197 10.26 11.53 11.24
CA GLY A 197 10.27 12.99 11.49
C GLY A 197 9.77 13.89 10.34
N ARG A 198 9.43 13.31 9.18
CA ARG A 198 8.89 13.96 7.98
C ARG A 198 7.39 13.73 7.82
N ARG A 199 6.78 14.37 6.84
CA ARG A 199 5.34 14.35 6.60
C ARG A 199 4.93 13.19 5.70
N ILE A 200 3.71 12.70 5.89
CA ILE A 200 3.03 11.80 4.95
C ILE A 200 1.84 12.59 4.45
N VAL A 201 1.71 12.74 3.13
CA VAL A 201 0.88 13.79 2.55
C VAL A 201 -0.10 13.22 1.53
N ALA A 202 -1.37 13.64 1.60
CA ALA A 202 -2.35 13.37 0.57
C ALA A 202 -2.65 14.66 -0.23
N VAL A 203 -2.77 14.55 -1.55
CA VAL A 203 -3.01 15.68 -2.46
C VAL A 203 -4.44 15.58 -2.98
N GLY A 204 -5.31 16.49 -2.55
CA GLY A 204 -6.73 16.54 -2.91
C GLY A 204 -6.96 16.65 -4.41
N ASP A 205 -6.19 17.52 -5.07
CA ASP A 205 -6.31 17.84 -6.50
C ASP A 205 -5.73 16.76 -7.44
N ALA A 206 -4.95 15.83 -6.88
CA ALA A 206 -4.37 14.72 -7.64
C ALA A 206 -5.33 13.54 -7.53
N ILE A 207 -6.09 13.24 -8.58
CA ILE A 207 -7.20 12.28 -8.50
C ILE A 207 -6.82 10.93 -9.11
N VAL A 208 -7.20 9.86 -8.43
CA VAL A 208 -7.28 8.53 -9.06
C VAL A 208 -8.67 7.95 -8.82
N ARG A 209 -9.25 7.30 -9.81
CA ARG A 209 -10.55 6.65 -9.69
C ARG A 209 -10.37 5.19 -9.34
N HIS A 210 -10.98 4.78 -8.25
CA HIS A 210 -10.95 3.41 -7.77
C HIS A 210 -12.34 2.80 -7.95
N ARG A 211 -12.42 1.83 -8.87
CA ARG A 211 -13.56 0.90 -8.91
C ARG A 211 -13.21 -0.16 -7.90
N HIS A 212 -13.87 -0.19 -6.75
CA HIS A 212 -13.66 -1.24 -5.76
C HIS A 212 -14.04 -2.60 -6.37
N GLY A 213 -13.09 -3.23 -7.07
CA GLY A 213 -13.30 -4.38 -7.92
C GLY A 213 -13.02 -5.66 -7.15
N ALA A 214 -13.99 -6.06 -6.31
CA ALA A 214 -14.35 -7.43 -5.91
C ALA A 214 -13.29 -8.48 -5.52
N THR A 215 -11.98 -8.22 -5.56
CA THR A 215 -10.97 -9.29 -5.42
C THR A 215 -10.88 -9.77 -3.97
N ILE A 216 -11.01 -8.85 -3.00
CA ILE A 216 -11.14 -9.18 -1.57
C ILE A 216 -12.61 -9.55 -1.21
N GLY A 217 -13.56 -9.26 -2.08
CA GLY A 217 -14.99 -9.55 -1.87
C GLY A 217 -15.34 -11.03 -1.94
N MET A 218 -14.52 -11.84 -2.63
CA MET A 218 -14.74 -13.29 -2.77
C MET A 218 -14.18 -14.13 -1.63
N GLU A 219 -13.37 -13.54 -0.73
CA GLU A 219 -12.79 -14.27 0.40
C GLU A 219 -13.77 -14.34 1.58
N ASP A 220 -13.71 -15.44 2.33
CA ASP A 220 -14.50 -15.63 3.54
C ASP A 220 -14.37 -14.41 4.49
N PRO A 221 -15.48 -13.72 4.83
CA PRO A 221 -15.44 -12.55 5.68
C PRO A 221 -14.76 -12.81 7.02
N ARG A 222 -14.85 -14.03 7.56
CA ARG A 222 -14.18 -14.38 8.81
C ARG A 222 -12.66 -14.50 8.62
N ALA A 223 -12.19 -15.20 7.59
CA ALA A 223 -10.76 -15.27 7.24
C ALA A 223 -10.17 -13.88 7.03
N ARG A 224 -10.88 -13.00 6.31
CA ARG A 224 -10.47 -11.60 6.09
C ARG A 224 -10.31 -10.81 7.39
N ARG A 225 -11.24 -10.97 8.35
CA ARG A 225 -11.12 -10.35 9.68
C ARG A 225 -9.96 -10.91 10.50
N ILE A 226 -9.65 -12.20 10.35
CA ILE A 226 -8.47 -12.81 10.99
C ILE A 226 -7.19 -12.18 10.44
N VAL A 227 -7.07 -12.05 9.11
CA VAL A 227 -5.91 -11.39 8.47
C VAL A 227 -5.78 -9.93 8.92
N TYR A 228 -6.88 -9.17 8.91
CA TYR A 228 -6.90 -7.79 9.37
C TYR A 228 -6.42 -7.65 10.83
N GLU A 229 -6.99 -8.42 11.76
CA GLU A 229 -6.59 -8.36 13.18
C GLU A 229 -5.19 -8.91 13.42
N ARG A 230 -4.74 -9.91 12.65
CA ARG A 230 -3.37 -10.44 12.74
C ARG A 230 -2.35 -9.37 12.36
N ASN A 231 -2.58 -8.70 11.24
CA ASN A 231 -1.70 -7.67 10.73
C ASN A 231 -1.73 -6.42 11.62
N ARG A 232 -2.90 -6.04 12.14
CA ARG A 232 -3.04 -5.03 13.18
C ARG A 232 -2.17 -5.31 14.40
N LEU A 233 -2.12 -6.57 14.87
CA LEU A 233 -1.26 -6.97 15.98
C LEU A 233 0.22 -6.86 15.62
N LEU A 234 0.64 -7.33 14.43
CA LEU A 234 2.02 -7.21 13.96
C LEU A 234 2.49 -5.75 13.89
N VAL A 235 1.67 -4.86 13.30
CA VAL A 235 1.96 -3.41 13.26
C VAL A 235 1.95 -2.81 14.65
N THR A 236 0.99 -3.19 15.51
CA THR A 236 0.99 -2.76 16.92
C THR A 236 2.28 -3.14 17.62
N TRP A 237 2.76 -4.37 17.48
CA TRP A 237 3.98 -4.81 18.13
C TRP A 237 5.24 -4.14 17.60
N ARG A 238 5.25 -3.75 16.32
CA ARG A 238 6.38 -3.04 15.71
C ARG A 238 6.48 -1.59 16.19
N HIS A 239 5.34 -0.92 16.34
CA HIS A 239 5.28 0.54 16.55
C HIS A 239 4.84 0.96 17.97
N ALA A 240 4.45 0.02 18.83
CA ALA A 240 4.20 0.31 20.23
C ALA A 240 5.52 0.50 20.99
N GLY A 241 5.70 1.65 21.63
CA GLY A 241 6.80 1.95 22.54
C GLY A 241 6.31 2.45 23.90
N GLY A 242 7.13 2.27 24.93
CA GLY A 242 6.87 2.80 26.28
C GLY A 242 5.50 2.40 26.85
N LEU A 243 4.71 3.39 27.29
CA LEU A 243 3.38 3.18 27.87
C LEU A 243 2.41 2.42 26.95
N ARG A 244 2.60 2.47 25.62
CA ARG A 244 1.78 1.71 24.68
C ARG A 244 2.02 0.21 24.81
N VAL A 245 3.23 -0.23 25.12
CA VAL A 245 3.52 -1.65 25.37
C VAL A 245 2.80 -2.11 26.64
N ALA A 246 2.91 -1.35 27.73
CA ALA A 246 2.20 -1.65 28.97
C ALA A 246 0.68 -1.69 28.76
N ALA A 247 0.12 -0.71 28.06
CA ALA A 247 -1.30 -0.68 27.73
C ALA A 247 -1.71 -1.85 26.83
N HIS A 248 -0.88 -2.26 25.86
CA HIS A 248 -1.14 -3.44 25.03
C HIS A 248 -1.22 -4.70 25.89
N LEU A 249 -0.24 -4.93 26.75
CA LEU A 249 -0.19 -6.10 27.63
C LEU A 249 -1.36 -6.12 28.63
N ALA A 250 -1.76 -4.96 29.18
CA ALA A 250 -2.90 -4.84 30.08
C ALA A 250 -4.24 -5.16 29.39
N TRP A 251 -4.42 -4.72 28.14
CA TRP A 251 -5.67 -4.95 27.39
C TRP A 251 -5.75 -6.30 26.71
N LEU A 252 -4.61 -6.95 26.44
CA LEU A 252 -4.56 -8.20 25.66
C LEU A 252 -5.41 -9.33 26.28
N PRO A 253 -5.36 -9.62 27.60
CA PRO A 253 -6.21 -10.66 28.21
C PRO A 253 -7.71 -10.38 28.00
N ALA A 254 -8.15 -9.13 28.18
CA ALA A 254 -9.54 -8.74 27.97
C ALA A 254 -9.97 -8.93 26.50
N ARG A 255 -9.10 -8.59 25.54
CA ARG A 255 -9.37 -8.79 24.10
C ARG A 255 -9.49 -10.27 23.74
N LEU A 256 -8.57 -11.10 24.21
CA LEU A 256 -8.57 -12.54 23.95
C LEU A 256 -9.77 -13.22 24.61
N GLY A 257 -10.06 -12.89 25.87
CA GLY A 257 -11.23 -13.38 26.60
C GLY A 257 -12.54 -13.02 25.91
N ALA A 258 -12.72 -11.76 25.51
CA ALA A 258 -13.91 -11.33 24.77
C ALA A 258 -14.05 -12.04 23.41
N SER A 259 -12.94 -12.34 22.74
CA SER A 259 -12.97 -13.08 21.46
C SER A 259 -13.30 -14.56 21.64
N CYS A 260 -12.85 -15.21 22.73
CA CYS A 260 -13.23 -16.58 23.07
C CYS A 260 -14.75 -16.76 23.21
N LEU A 261 -15.43 -15.75 23.76
CA LEU A 261 -16.88 -15.73 23.98
C LEU A 261 -17.70 -15.36 22.73
N ARG A 262 -17.06 -14.91 21.64
CA ARG A 262 -17.73 -14.49 20.40
C ARG A 262 -17.40 -15.44 19.24
N ASP A 263 -16.41 -15.09 18.43
CA ASP A 263 -16.11 -15.74 17.15
C ASP A 263 -14.67 -16.28 17.04
N ARG A 264 -13.88 -16.13 18.12
CA ARG A 264 -12.46 -16.51 18.22
C ARG A 264 -11.54 -15.86 17.16
N VAL A 265 -11.99 -14.80 16.47
CA VAL A 265 -11.20 -14.15 15.41
C VAL A 265 -9.90 -13.56 15.96
N VAL A 266 -9.97 -12.80 17.05
CA VAL A 266 -8.79 -12.16 17.66
C VAL A 266 -7.83 -13.21 18.24
N VAL A 267 -8.36 -14.30 18.81
CA VAL A 267 -7.53 -15.40 19.31
C VAL A 267 -6.75 -16.07 18.17
N ARG A 268 -7.43 -16.39 17.06
CA ARG A 268 -6.77 -16.96 15.87
C ARG A 268 -5.74 -16.01 15.28
N ALA A 269 -6.12 -14.74 15.12
CA ALA A 269 -5.24 -13.68 14.65
C ALA A 269 -3.97 -13.54 15.51
N TRP A 270 -4.12 -13.61 16.84
CA TRP A 270 -2.99 -13.54 17.78
C TRP A 270 -2.03 -14.73 17.63
N LEU A 271 -2.57 -15.96 17.56
CA LEU A 271 -1.76 -17.16 17.34
C LEU A 271 -1.01 -17.11 15.99
N GLU A 272 -1.67 -16.63 14.92
CA GLU A 272 -1.03 -16.44 13.63
C GLU A 272 0.04 -15.35 13.65
N ALA A 273 -0.21 -14.24 14.35
CA ALA A 273 0.74 -13.14 14.49
C ALA A 273 2.01 -13.62 15.23
N LEU A 274 1.87 -14.44 16.29
CA LEU A 274 3.01 -15.04 16.98
C LEU A 274 3.86 -15.91 16.04
N ARG A 275 3.23 -16.74 15.20
CA ARG A 275 3.95 -17.58 14.23
C ARG A 275 4.69 -16.75 13.18
N ARG A 276 4.09 -15.65 12.71
CA ARG A 276 4.70 -14.76 11.72
C ARG A 276 5.80 -13.86 12.29
N ARG A 277 5.71 -13.50 13.57
CA ARG A 277 6.74 -12.69 14.26
C ARG A 277 8.13 -13.32 14.16
N GLY A 278 8.21 -14.65 14.21
CA GLY A 278 9.48 -15.39 14.10
C GLY A 278 10.11 -15.45 12.70
N ARG A 279 9.45 -14.94 11.65
CA ARG A 279 9.92 -15.00 10.25
C ARG A 279 10.77 -13.79 9.83
N HIS A 280 11.48 -13.14 10.75
CA HIS A 280 12.30 -11.96 10.43
C HIS A 280 13.43 -12.33 9.43
N PRO A 281 13.61 -11.61 8.31
CA PRO A 281 14.78 -11.80 7.44
C PRO A 281 16.10 -11.41 8.13
N ASP A 282 16.06 -10.47 9.08
CA ASP A 282 17.25 -9.97 9.81
C ASP A 282 17.78 -10.91 10.91
N ALA A 283 17.34 -12.18 10.96
CA ALA A 283 17.93 -13.18 11.86
C ALA A 283 19.11 -13.95 11.22
N ARG A 284 19.62 -13.50 10.07
CA ARG A 284 20.89 -13.96 9.50
C ARG A 284 21.89 -12.81 9.48
N SER A 285 22.53 -12.59 10.61
CA SER A 285 23.82 -11.91 10.75
C SER A 285 24.71 -12.77 11.63
#